data_AF-A0A2V9XI48-F1
#
_entry.id   AF-A0A2V9XI48-F1
#
_cell.length_a   1.000
_cell.length_b   1.000
_cell.length_c   1.000
_cell.angle_alpha   90.00
_cell.angle_beta   90.00
_cell.angle_gamma   90.00
#
_symmetry.space_group_name_H-M   'P 1'
#
loop_
_entity.id
_entity.type
_entity.pdbx_description
1 polymer ?
#
loop_
_entity_poly.entity_id
_entity_poly.type
_entity_poly.pdbx_seq_one_letter_code
_entity_poly.pdbx_strand_id
1 'polypeptide(L)'
;MKKKLRTWLAGVRSAFPTAFSPYWHTLPLARMKTLLSGYFFIGAAGGFAFDLLQLNASRTGGGFFWPVLVGTGATALRAAGIKRYRLIPILFLLVVLTALLGYWASHVSPPPPVPFAVHRRVLFDAIGILVGIGFGTRCLLFFAGTEGLASIRMQTELSLAHGIQATLVPTISHQNASFELYGKSIPSTEMGGDLIDVIESDGGL
;
A
#
# COMPACT_ATOMS: atom_id res chain seq x y z
N MET A 1 -18.42 24.75 1.46
CA MET A 1 -17.49 23.76 2.07
C MET A 1 -17.29 22.46 1.28
N LYS A 2 -18.32 21.85 0.66
CA LYS A 2 -18.20 20.55 -0.03
C LYS A 2 -17.23 20.50 -1.24
N LYS A 3 -17.03 21.62 -1.95
CA LYS A 3 -16.16 21.69 -3.14
C LYS A 3 -14.66 21.58 -2.77
N LYS A 4 -14.18 22.38 -1.80
CA LYS A 4 -12.79 22.32 -1.29
C LYS A 4 -12.43 20.94 -0.74
N LEU A 5 -13.35 20.30 0.00
CA LEU A 5 -13.12 18.96 0.55
C LEU A 5 -12.97 17.91 -0.57
N ARG A 6 -13.78 18.00 -1.63
CA ARG A 6 -13.64 17.12 -2.81
C ARG A 6 -12.33 17.35 -3.55
N THR A 7 -11.90 18.61 -3.73
CA THR A 7 -10.63 18.91 -4.41
C THR A 7 -9.43 18.42 -3.59
N TRP A 8 -9.49 18.59 -2.27
CA TRP A 8 -8.47 18.09 -1.36
C TRP A 8 -8.43 16.56 -1.33
N LEU A 9 -9.59 15.90 -1.22
CA LEU A 9 -9.70 14.45 -1.30
C LEU A 9 -9.23 13.91 -2.66
N ALA A 10 -9.51 14.61 -3.76
CA ALA A 10 -9.02 14.24 -5.08
C ALA A 10 -7.49 14.34 -5.16
N GLY A 11 -6.89 15.40 -4.61
CA GLY A 11 -5.44 15.57 -4.52
C GLY A 11 -4.75 14.52 -3.64
N VAL A 12 -5.37 14.15 -2.52
CA VAL A 12 -4.88 13.05 -1.67
C VAL A 12 -4.99 11.71 -2.39
N ARG A 13 -6.10 11.47 -3.09
CA ARG A 13 -6.34 10.21 -3.81
C ARG A 13 -5.48 10.07 -5.07
N SER A 14 -5.07 11.17 -5.70
CA SER A 14 -4.08 11.18 -6.79
C SER A 14 -2.66 11.03 -6.26
N ALA A 15 -2.34 11.59 -5.09
CA ALA A 15 -1.03 11.45 -4.47
C ALA A 15 -0.77 10.05 -3.88
N PHE A 16 -1.83 9.35 -3.46
CA PHE A 16 -1.76 7.99 -2.97
C PHE A 16 -2.43 7.04 -3.97
N PRO A 17 -1.67 6.45 -4.91
CA PRO A 17 -2.22 5.43 -5.79
C PRO A 17 -2.88 4.37 -4.91
N THR A 18 -4.14 4.07 -5.21
CA THR A 18 -4.94 3.12 -4.44
C THR A 18 -4.16 1.83 -4.24
N ALA A 19 -4.39 1.11 -3.14
CA ALA A 19 -3.69 -0.13 -2.82
C ALA A 19 -3.76 -1.21 -3.93
N PHE A 20 -4.58 -0.99 -4.95
CA PHE A 20 -4.78 -1.84 -6.13
C PHE A 20 -4.07 -1.33 -7.39
N SER A 21 -3.25 -0.29 -7.29
CA SER A 21 -2.50 0.19 -8.47
C SER A 21 -1.50 -0.87 -8.95
N PRO A 22 -1.31 -1.05 -10.26
CA PRO A 22 -0.33 -1.98 -10.83
C PRO A 22 1.10 -1.77 -10.30
N TYR A 23 1.42 -0.54 -9.89
CA TYR A 23 2.70 -0.16 -9.29
C TYR A 23 3.06 -1.01 -8.06
N TRP A 24 2.07 -1.29 -7.19
CA TRP A 24 2.33 -2.06 -5.97
C TRP A 24 2.67 -3.52 -6.27
N HIS A 25 2.12 -4.07 -7.36
CA HIS A 25 2.40 -5.44 -7.79
C HIS A 25 3.83 -5.59 -8.33
N THR A 26 4.38 -4.57 -8.97
CA THR A 26 5.75 -4.59 -9.54
C THR A 26 6.84 -4.19 -8.54
N LEU A 27 6.49 -3.49 -7.45
CA LEU A 27 7.49 -3.05 -6.46
C LEU A 27 8.24 -4.23 -5.83
N PRO A 28 9.59 -4.27 -5.83
CA PRO A 28 10.33 -5.35 -5.20
C PRO A 28 10.10 -5.36 -3.68
N LEU A 29 10.00 -6.56 -3.09
CA LEU A 29 9.79 -6.75 -1.63
C LEU A 29 10.85 -6.02 -0.79
N ALA A 30 12.06 -5.86 -1.33
CA ALA A 30 13.14 -5.13 -0.66
C ALA A 30 12.80 -3.66 -0.38
N ARG A 31 12.03 -3.00 -1.27
CA ARG A 31 11.57 -1.62 -1.08
C ARG A 31 10.33 -1.54 -0.18
N MET A 32 9.57 -2.63 -0.08
CA MET A 32 8.38 -2.73 0.77
C MET A 32 8.71 -2.91 2.26
N LYS A 33 9.97 -3.12 2.64
CA LYS A 33 10.36 -3.40 4.04
C LYS A 33 9.80 -2.36 5.01
N THR A 34 9.96 -1.07 4.70
CA THR A 34 9.46 0.01 5.58
C THR A 34 7.93 0.01 5.71
N LEU A 35 7.21 -0.26 4.61
CA LEU A 35 5.75 -0.41 4.64
C LEU A 35 5.34 -1.59 5.53
N LEU A 36 5.96 -2.75 5.32
CA LEU A 36 5.66 -3.98 6.05
C LEU A 36 5.99 -3.83 7.55
N SER A 37 7.11 -3.21 7.89
CA SER A 37 7.44 -2.86 9.28
C SER A 37 6.38 -1.92 9.89
N GLY A 38 5.87 -0.94 9.13
CA GLY A 38 4.78 -0.08 9.59
C GLY A 38 3.51 -0.85 9.95
N TYR A 39 3.07 -1.76 9.08
CA TYR A 39 1.92 -2.64 9.36
C TYR A 39 2.18 -3.58 10.55
N PHE A 40 3.41 -4.09 10.69
CA PHE A 40 3.78 -4.90 11.84
C PHE A 40 3.59 -4.14 13.15
N PHE A 41 4.15 -2.92 13.26
CA PHE A 41 4.08 -2.14 14.50
C PHE A 41 2.66 -1.68 14.85
N ILE A 42 1.85 -1.30 13.85
CA ILE A 42 0.44 -0.94 14.08
C ILE A 42 -0.37 -2.17 14.49
N GLY A 43 -0.17 -3.31 13.82
CA GLY A 43 -0.79 -4.57 14.20
C GLY A 43 -0.38 -4.99 15.61
N ALA A 44 0.90 -4.84 15.97
CA ALA A 44 1.41 -5.15 17.30
C ALA A 44 0.78 -4.27 18.38
N ALA A 45 0.56 -2.97 18.11
CA ALA A 45 -0.20 -2.09 19.01
C ALA A 45 -1.63 -2.60 19.23
N GLY A 46 -2.29 -3.07 18.17
CA GLY A 46 -3.59 -3.75 18.28
C GLY A 46 -3.53 -5.02 19.13
N GLY A 47 -2.46 -5.81 19.02
CA GLY A 47 -2.22 -6.97 19.85
C GLY A 47 -1.99 -6.64 21.33
N PHE A 48 -1.27 -5.56 21.65
CA PHE A 48 -1.15 -5.07 23.04
C PHE A 48 -2.50 -4.61 23.59
N ALA A 49 -3.29 -3.89 22.80
CA ALA A 49 -4.64 -3.51 23.20
C ALA A 49 -5.53 -4.76 23.44
N PHE A 50 -5.39 -5.80 22.63
CA PHE A 50 -6.11 -7.06 22.81
C PHE A 50 -5.65 -7.84 24.04
N ASP A 51 -4.36 -7.77 24.42
CA ASP A 51 -3.87 -8.35 25.68
C ASP A 51 -4.46 -7.61 26.90
N LEU A 52 -4.56 -6.28 26.84
CA LEU A 52 -5.21 -5.46 27.87
C LEU A 52 -6.71 -5.77 28.05
N LEU A 53 -7.41 -6.19 27.00
CA LEU A 53 -8.80 -6.63 27.14
C LEU A 53 -8.92 -7.97 27.88
N GLN A 54 -7.82 -8.70 28.02
CA GLN A 54 -7.73 -10.01 28.67
C GLN A 54 -6.92 -9.95 29.97
N LEU A 55 -7.06 -8.87 30.75
CA LEU A 55 -6.38 -8.73 32.04
C LEU A 55 -6.71 -9.87 33.03
N ASN A 56 -7.90 -10.44 32.93
CA ASN A 56 -8.35 -11.55 33.77
C ASN A 56 -7.81 -12.92 33.33
N ALA A 57 -7.25 -13.01 32.11
CA ALA A 57 -6.68 -14.24 31.60
C ALA A 57 -5.18 -14.31 31.89
N SER A 58 -4.64 -15.52 31.90
CA SER A 58 -3.21 -15.75 32.08
C SER A 58 -2.39 -15.15 30.94
N ARG A 59 -1.15 -14.79 31.26
CA ARG A 59 -0.23 -14.17 30.31
C ARG A 59 0.40 -15.22 29.41
N THR A 60 -0.23 -15.50 28.28
CA THR A 60 0.33 -16.40 27.25
C THR A 60 1.56 -15.77 26.59
N GLY A 61 2.68 -16.49 26.55
CA GLY A 61 3.91 -16.05 25.87
C GLY A 61 4.53 -14.75 26.40
N GLY A 62 4.41 -14.49 27.71
CA GLY A 62 5.05 -13.32 28.31
C GLY A 62 4.49 -11.98 27.81
N GLY A 63 3.25 -11.92 27.33
CA GLY A 63 2.59 -10.70 26.85
C GLY A 63 3.01 -10.24 25.46
N PHE A 64 3.95 -10.96 24.83
CA PHE A 64 4.34 -10.72 23.45
C PHE A 64 3.55 -11.54 22.45
N PHE A 65 2.83 -12.58 22.90
CA PHE A 65 2.06 -13.47 22.02
C PHE A 65 1.08 -12.68 21.14
N TRP A 66 0.19 -11.88 21.73
CA TRP A 66 -0.81 -11.11 21.00
C TRP A 66 -0.19 -10.05 20.07
N PRO A 67 0.75 -9.20 20.53
CA PRO A 67 1.45 -8.24 19.66
C PRO A 67 2.14 -8.90 18.47
N VAL A 68 2.88 -9.98 18.69
CA VAL A 68 3.61 -10.68 17.62
C VAL A 68 2.64 -11.33 16.64
N LEU A 69 1.59 -11.98 17.14
CA LEU A 69 0.60 -12.64 16.29
C LEU A 69 -0.14 -11.62 15.41
N VAL A 70 -0.70 -10.56 16.00
CA VAL A 70 -1.47 -9.55 15.27
C VAL A 70 -0.56 -8.74 14.33
N GLY A 71 0.64 -8.37 14.77
CA GLY A 71 1.64 -7.68 13.94
C GLY A 71 2.08 -8.52 12.74
N THR A 72 2.43 -9.79 12.96
CA THR A 72 2.82 -10.71 11.89
C THR A 72 1.65 -10.99 10.95
N GLY A 73 0.45 -11.22 11.49
CA GLY A 73 -0.77 -11.44 10.71
C GLY A 73 -1.11 -10.24 9.83
N ALA A 74 -1.10 -9.03 10.37
CA ALA A 74 -1.32 -7.79 9.61
C ALA A 74 -0.30 -7.63 8.47
N THR A 75 0.97 -7.92 8.75
CA THR A 75 2.05 -7.84 7.77
C THR A 75 1.90 -8.88 6.66
N ALA A 76 1.62 -10.13 7.03
CA ALA A 76 1.46 -11.24 6.10
C ALA A 76 0.22 -11.06 5.20
N LEU A 77 -0.93 -10.67 5.79
CA LEU A 77 -2.15 -10.36 5.04
C LEU A 77 -1.93 -9.19 4.08
N ARG A 78 -1.20 -8.15 4.51
CA ARG A 78 -0.89 -7.02 3.63
C ARG A 78 0.05 -7.41 2.49
N ALA A 79 1.12 -8.14 2.78
CA ALA A 79 2.04 -8.63 1.76
C ALA A 79 1.32 -9.55 0.75
N ALA A 80 0.45 -10.44 1.23
CA ALA A 80 -0.38 -11.30 0.39
C ALA A 80 -1.39 -10.50 -0.45
N GLY A 81 -2.03 -9.49 0.12
CA GLY A 81 -2.91 -8.59 -0.63
C GLY A 81 -2.21 -7.90 -1.80
N ILE A 82 -0.93 -7.56 -1.63
CA ILE A 82 -0.14 -6.91 -2.68
C ILE A 82 0.45 -7.91 -3.68
N LYS A 83 0.84 -9.13 -3.28
CA LYS A 83 1.56 -10.06 -4.17
C LYS A 83 0.75 -11.26 -4.63
N ARG A 84 -0.12 -11.79 -3.79
CA ARG A 84 -0.81 -13.08 -3.99
C ARG A 84 -2.17 -13.09 -3.27
N TYR A 85 -3.16 -12.41 -3.86
CA TYR A 85 -4.50 -12.26 -3.25
C TYR A 85 -5.16 -13.61 -2.89
N ARG A 86 -4.85 -14.68 -3.63
CA ARG A 86 -5.37 -16.04 -3.37
C ARG A 86 -4.92 -16.63 -2.02
N LEU A 87 -3.82 -16.14 -1.44
CA LEU A 87 -3.32 -16.60 -0.14
C LEU A 87 -4.00 -15.94 1.06
N ILE A 88 -4.75 -14.85 0.84
CA ILE A 88 -5.44 -14.11 1.91
C ILE A 88 -6.36 -15.02 2.75
N PRO A 89 -7.28 -15.82 2.18
CA PRO A 89 -8.18 -16.64 3.00
C PRO A 89 -7.43 -17.68 3.84
N ILE A 90 -6.35 -18.27 3.31
CA ILE A 90 -5.54 -19.27 4.00
C ILE A 90 -4.77 -18.61 5.17
N LEU A 91 -4.13 -17.47 4.93
CA LEU A 91 -3.40 -16.74 5.97
C LEU A 91 -4.34 -16.20 7.04
N PHE A 92 -5.52 -15.71 6.64
CA PHE A 92 -6.54 -15.25 7.57
C PHE A 92 -7.02 -16.40 8.46
N LEU A 93 -7.33 -17.56 7.88
CA LEU A 93 -7.70 -18.76 8.62
C LEU A 93 -6.61 -19.16 9.62
N LEU A 94 -5.33 -19.13 9.20
CA LEU A 94 -4.20 -19.47 10.06
C LEU A 94 -4.08 -18.51 11.25
N VAL A 95 -4.21 -17.20 11.02
CA VAL A 95 -4.17 -16.17 12.08
C VAL A 95 -5.35 -16.35 13.04
N VAL A 96 -6.55 -16.63 12.52
CA VAL A 96 -7.74 -16.87 13.37
C VAL A 96 -7.57 -18.14 14.20
N LEU A 97 -7.10 -19.24 13.60
CA LEU A 97 -6.90 -20.50 14.31
C LEU A 97 -5.86 -20.36 15.43
N THR A 98 -4.74 -19.71 15.14
CA THR A 98 -3.69 -19.43 16.14
C THR A 98 -4.16 -18.47 17.24
N ALA A 99 -4.97 -17.47 16.89
CA ALA A 99 -5.59 -16.58 17.87
C ALA A 99 -6.57 -17.33 18.78
N LEU A 100 -7.41 -18.22 18.22
CA LEU A 100 -8.31 -19.07 18.99
C LEU A 100 -7.52 -19.95 19.95
N LEU A 101 -6.50 -20.67 19.47
CA LEU A 101 -5.65 -21.52 20.31
C LEU A 101 -4.99 -20.72 21.46
N GLY A 102 -4.48 -19.52 21.15
CA GLY A 102 -3.92 -18.61 22.16
C GLY A 102 -4.95 -18.11 23.17
N TYR A 103 -6.16 -17.78 22.73
CA TYR A 103 -7.27 -17.39 23.59
C TYR A 103 -7.66 -18.53 24.54
N TRP A 104 -7.86 -19.73 24.01
CA TRP A 104 -8.15 -20.93 24.81
C TRP A 104 -7.05 -21.20 25.83
N ALA A 105 -5.78 -21.21 25.41
CA ALA A 105 -4.64 -21.39 26.31
C ALA A 105 -4.59 -20.34 27.44
N SER A 106 -4.97 -19.09 27.13
CA SER A 106 -4.99 -17.99 28.10
C SER A 106 -6.05 -18.17 29.19
N HIS A 107 -7.18 -18.80 28.87
CA HIS A 107 -8.32 -18.98 29.77
C HIS A 107 -8.29 -20.29 30.57
N VAL A 108 -7.54 -21.30 30.11
CA VAL A 108 -7.37 -22.57 30.85
C VAL A 108 -6.45 -22.41 32.06
N SER A 109 -5.52 -21.46 32.01
CA SER A 109 -4.55 -21.28 33.08
C SER A 109 -5.14 -20.42 34.23
N PRO A 110 -4.78 -20.71 35.49
CA PRO A 110 -5.32 -20.00 36.64
C PRO A 110 -4.97 -18.50 36.59
N PRO A 111 -5.89 -17.62 37.05
CA PRO A 111 -5.66 -16.19 37.03
C PRO A 111 -4.47 -15.82 37.94
N PRO A 112 -3.66 -14.82 37.55
CA PRO A 112 -2.50 -14.42 38.33
C PRO A 112 -2.95 -13.85 39.69
N PRO A 113 -2.40 -14.32 40.81
CA PRO A 113 -2.58 -13.65 42.08
C PRO A 113 -1.76 -12.34 42.09
N VAL A 114 -2.23 -11.35 42.86
CA VAL A 114 -1.56 -10.08 43.25
C VAL A 114 -1.85 -8.84 42.35
N PRO A 115 -2.29 -7.70 42.94
CA PRO A 115 -2.50 -6.41 42.24
C PRO A 115 -1.26 -5.81 41.56
N PHE A 116 -0.06 -6.10 42.07
CA PHE A 116 1.20 -5.55 41.57
C PHE A 116 1.59 -6.10 40.19
N ALA A 117 1.24 -7.35 39.90
CA ALA A 117 1.48 -7.97 38.60
C ALA A 117 0.61 -7.34 37.50
N VAL A 118 -0.61 -6.93 37.85
CA VAL A 118 -1.55 -6.25 36.96
C VAL A 118 -1.03 -4.87 36.57
N HIS A 119 -0.54 -4.08 37.53
CA HIS A 119 -0.01 -2.73 37.25
C HIS A 119 1.17 -2.78 36.26
N ARG A 120 2.13 -3.70 36.47
CA ARG A 120 3.28 -3.86 35.58
C ARG A 120 2.87 -4.30 34.17
N ARG A 121 1.84 -5.15 34.06
CA ARG A 121 1.28 -5.59 32.76
C ARG A 121 0.66 -4.42 32.01
N VAL A 122 -0.22 -3.66 32.68
CA VAL A 122 -0.87 -2.48 32.07
C VAL A 122 0.16 -1.46 31.59
N LEU A 123 1.18 -1.17 32.40
CA LEU A 123 2.24 -0.23 32.03
C LEU A 123 3.06 -0.74 30.83
N PHE A 124 3.37 -2.03 30.80
CA PHE A 124 4.06 -2.67 29.68
C PHE A 124 3.25 -2.57 28.37
N ASP A 125 1.97 -2.92 28.40
CA ASP A 125 1.11 -2.87 27.21
C ASP A 125 0.86 -1.43 26.75
N ALA A 126 0.67 -0.49 27.68
CA ALA A 126 0.51 0.94 27.37
C ALA A 126 1.75 1.52 26.66
N ILE A 127 2.96 1.20 27.14
CA ILE A 127 4.21 1.57 26.46
C ILE A 127 4.28 0.90 25.09
N GLY A 128 3.94 -0.39 25.01
CA GLY A 128 3.91 -1.14 23.76
C GLY A 128 2.99 -0.51 22.71
N ILE A 129 1.81 -0.06 23.10
CA ILE A 129 0.85 0.65 22.23
C ILE A 129 1.44 1.97 21.75
N LEU A 130 1.97 2.80 22.65
CA LEU A 130 2.56 4.11 22.29
C LEU A 130 3.72 3.95 21.31
N VAL A 131 4.64 3.03 21.60
CA VAL A 131 5.80 2.73 20.75
C VAL A 131 5.32 2.16 19.40
N GLY A 132 4.40 1.19 19.41
CA GLY A 132 3.87 0.57 18.19
C GLY A 132 3.16 1.57 17.27
N ILE A 133 2.30 2.43 17.81
CA ILE A 133 1.63 3.49 17.03
C ILE A 133 2.65 4.51 16.52
N GLY A 134 3.57 4.98 17.38
CA GLY A 134 4.57 5.98 17.02
C GLY A 134 5.48 5.51 15.89
N PHE A 135 6.13 4.36 16.06
CA PHE A 135 7.00 3.78 15.03
C PHE A 135 6.22 3.34 13.80
N GLY A 136 5.07 2.71 13.99
CA GLY A 136 4.23 2.25 12.88
C GLY A 136 3.79 3.39 11.97
N THR A 137 3.28 4.48 12.55
CA THR A 137 2.86 5.67 11.81
C THR A 137 4.06 6.34 11.14
N ARG A 138 5.20 6.47 11.83
CA ARG A 138 6.44 7.03 11.26
C ARG A 138 6.89 6.24 10.02
N CYS A 139 6.93 4.92 10.11
CA CYS A 139 7.32 4.03 8.99
C CYS A 139 6.37 4.18 7.81
N LEU A 140 5.05 4.19 8.05
CA LEU A 140 4.06 4.36 6.99
C LEU A 140 4.16 5.74 6.33
N LEU A 141 4.32 6.81 7.11
CA LEU A 141 4.49 8.17 6.58
C LEU A 141 5.79 8.33 5.79
N PHE A 142 6.88 7.73 6.27
CA PHE A 142 8.15 7.75 5.56
C PHE A 142 8.04 7.04 4.22
N PHE A 143 7.48 5.82 4.20
CA PHE A 143 7.26 5.07 2.97
C PHE A 143 6.34 5.81 2.00
N ALA A 144 5.24 6.37 2.51
CA ALA A 144 4.32 7.21 1.77
C ALA A 144 5.03 8.42 1.14
N GLY A 145 5.93 9.06 1.88
CA GLY A 145 6.73 10.18 1.37
C GLY A 145 7.69 9.75 0.26
N THR A 146 8.46 8.68 0.45
CA THR A 146 9.50 8.29 -0.52
C THR A 146 8.92 7.69 -1.80
N GLU A 147 8.01 6.72 -1.66
CA GLU A 147 7.44 6.00 -2.80
C GLU A 147 6.28 6.79 -3.46
N GLY A 148 5.54 7.58 -2.68
CA GLY A 148 4.52 8.47 -3.23
C GLY A 148 5.13 9.55 -4.13
N LEU A 149 6.22 10.18 -3.69
CA LEU A 149 6.94 11.17 -4.52
C LEU A 149 7.55 10.52 -5.77
N ALA A 150 8.12 9.31 -5.65
CA ALA A 150 8.65 8.59 -6.80
C ALA A 150 7.55 8.25 -7.82
N SER A 151 6.38 7.82 -7.36
CA SER A 151 5.24 7.52 -8.22
C SER A 151 4.70 8.77 -8.92
N ILE A 152 4.57 9.89 -8.22
CA ILE A 152 4.15 11.17 -8.82
C ILE A 152 5.17 11.62 -9.87
N ARG A 153 6.47 11.55 -9.56
CA ARG A 153 7.53 11.93 -10.50
C ARG A 153 7.46 11.08 -11.78
N MET A 154 7.31 9.77 -11.63
CA MET A 154 7.19 8.87 -12.78
C MET A 154 5.96 9.20 -13.62
N GLN A 155 4.80 9.46 -12.99
CA GLN A 155 3.59 9.86 -13.72
C GLN A 155 3.76 11.19 -14.44
N THR A 156 4.42 12.18 -13.81
CA THR A 156 4.70 13.46 -14.46
C THR A 156 5.62 13.29 -15.66
N GLU A 157 6.67 12.48 -15.55
CA GLU A 157 7.59 12.19 -16.65
C GLU A 157 6.86 11.48 -17.80
N LEU A 158 6.00 10.50 -17.50
CA LEU A 158 5.19 9.81 -18.50
C LEU A 158 4.20 10.75 -19.19
N SER A 159 3.50 11.58 -18.42
CA SER A 159 2.53 12.55 -18.97
C SER A 159 3.19 13.60 -19.87
N LEU A 160 4.41 14.02 -19.51
CA LEU A 160 5.18 14.99 -20.29
C LEU A 160 5.66 14.35 -21.59
N ALA A 161 6.16 13.13 -21.54
CA ALA A 161 6.58 12.40 -22.72
C ALA A 161 5.42 12.12 -23.69
N HIS A 162 4.24 11.75 -23.16
CA HIS A 162 3.03 11.61 -23.97
C HIS A 162 2.61 12.94 -24.62
N GLY A 163 2.75 14.07 -23.91
CA GLY A 163 2.50 15.40 -24.46
C GLY A 163 3.45 15.77 -25.61
N ILE A 164 4.73 15.44 -25.49
CA ILE A 164 5.72 15.62 -26.57
C ILE A 164 5.37 14.73 -27.77
N GLN A 165 5.10 13.45 -27.54
CA GLN A 165 4.74 12.52 -28.61
C GLN A 165 3.48 12.95 -29.36
N ALA A 166 2.45 13.41 -28.65
CA ALA A 166 1.23 13.92 -29.26
C ALA A 166 1.46 15.19 -30.10
N THR A 167 2.49 15.97 -29.77
CA THR A 167 2.89 17.14 -30.57
C THR A 167 3.69 16.74 -31.81
N LEU A 168 4.54 15.71 -31.71
CA LEU A 168 5.38 15.23 -32.80
C LEU A 168 4.67 14.32 -33.81
N VAL A 169 3.58 13.67 -33.41
CA VAL A 169 2.81 12.76 -34.27
C VAL A 169 1.36 13.24 -34.33
N PRO A 170 1.09 14.39 -34.98
CA PRO A 170 -0.26 14.89 -35.12
C PRO A 170 -1.12 13.93 -35.95
N THR A 171 -2.42 13.97 -35.75
CA THR A 171 -3.33 13.24 -36.63
C THR A 171 -3.29 13.91 -38.00
N ILE A 172 -2.86 13.18 -39.02
CA ILE A 172 -2.71 13.70 -40.37
C ILE A 172 -4.02 13.46 -41.11
N SER A 173 -4.63 14.53 -41.61
CA SER A 173 -5.70 14.47 -42.61
C SER A 173 -5.31 15.41 -43.74
N HIS A 174 -4.85 14.84 -44.85
CA HIS A 174 -4.49 15.59 -46.04
C HIS A 174 -5.38 15.11 -47.19
N GLN A 175 -5.95 16.06 -47.93
CA GLN A 175 -6.83 15.78 -49.06
C GLN A 175 -6.38 16.65 -50.22
N ASN A 176 -6.12 16.03 -51.36
CA ASN A 176 -5.77 16.72 -52.60
C ASN A 176 -6.66 16.19 -53.75
N ALA A 177 -6.59 16.80 -54.93
CA ALA A 177 -7.49 16.48 -56.05
C ALA A 177 -7.37 15.01 -56.56
N SER A 178 -6.31 14.30 -56.18
CA SER A 178 -6.02 12.95 -56.66
C SER A 178 -6.05 11.86 -55.59
N PHE A 179 -5.96 12.21 -54.30
CA PHE A 179 -5.99 11.24 -53.21
C PHE A 179 -6.29 11.88 -51.85
N GLU A 180 -6.70 11.04 -50.91
CA GLU A 180 -6.89 11.36 -49.50
C GLU A 180 -5.96 10.51 -48.65
N LEU A 181 -5.31 11.14 -47.66
CA LEU A 181 -4.40 10.48 -46.74
C LEU A 181 -4.82 10.75 -45.30
N TYR A 182 -5.08 9.68 -44.56
CA TYR A 182 -5.43 9.71 -43.15
C TYR A 182 -4.41 8.89 -42.35
N GLY A 183 -3.71 9.56 -41.43
CA GLY A 183 -2.75 8.96 -40.53
C GLY A 183 -3.17 9.17 -39.08
N LYS A 184 -3.33 8.07 -38.33
CA LYS A 184 -3.58 8.13 -36.89
C LYS A 184 -2.71 7.09 -36.18
N SER A 185 -1.75 7.54 -35.39
CA SER A 185 -1.02 6.67 -34.48
C SER A 185 -1.89 6.38 -33.25
N ILE A 186 -2.15 5.10 -32.98
CA ILE A 186 -2.90 4.65 -31.80
C ILE A 186 -1.90 3.93 -30.89
N PRO A 187 -1.49 4.53 -29.76
CA PRO A 187 -0.57 3.89 -28.84
C PRO A 187 -1.14 2.58 -28.29
N SER A 188 -0.33 1.52 -28.24
CA SER A 188 -0.70 0.26 -27.59
C SER A 188 -0.64 0.35 -26.06
N THR A 189 0.13 1.31 -25.53
CA THR A 189 0.24 1.69 -24.10
C THR A 189 0.39 3.21 -23.98
N GLU A 190 0.80 3.78 -22.83
CA GLU A 190 0.93 5.24 -22.68
C GLU A 190 1.95 5.91 -23.63
N MET A 191 2.82 5.15 -24.31
CA MET A 191 3.59 5.64 -25.45
C MET A 191 3.62 4.61 -26.58
N GLY A 192 3.42 5.08 -27.82
CA GLY A 192 3.47 4.26 -29.04
C GLY A 192 4.84 4.36 -29.73
N GLY A 193 5.31 3.28 -30.37
CA GLY A 193 6.52 3.33 -31.19
C GLY A 193 6.29 3.85 -32.61
N ASP A 194 5.02 3.93 -33.03
CA ASP A 194 4.64 4.20 -34.40
C ASP A 194 4.64 5.71 -34.68
N LEU A 195 5.50 6.11 -35.61
CA LEU A 195 5.65 7.49 -36.09
C LEU A 195 5.13 7.59 -37.52
N ILE A 196 4.26 8.56 -37.76
CA ILE A 196 3.74 8.86 -39.09
C ILE A 196 4.14 10.30 -39.38
N ASP A 197 4.89 10.50 -40.46
CA ASP A 197 5.26 11.82 -40.95
C ASP A 197 4.98 11.88 -42.45
N VAL A 198 4.49 13.04 -42.91
CA VAL A 198 4.09 13.26 -44.31
C VAL A 198 4.73 14.57 -44.75
N ILE A 199 5.66 14.45 -45.71
CA ILE A 199 6.39 15.58 -46.27
C ILE A 199 5.88 15.81 -47.69
N GLU A 200 5.32 16.99 -47.94
CA GLU A 200 4.99 17.45 -49.29
C GLU A 200 6.26 17.92 -49.99
N SER A 201 6.48 17.50 -51.24
CA SER A 201 7.69 17.81 -52.01
C SER A 201 7.31 18.30 -53.40
N ASP A 202 7.67 19.55 -53.71
CA ASP A 202 7.34 20.25 -54.97
C ASP A 202 8.17 19.80 -56.20
N GLY A 203 8.73 18.58 -56.17
CA GLY A 203 9.46 18.01 -57.30
C GLY A 203 10.81 18.67 -57.65
N GLY A 204 11.32 19.58 -56.81
CA GLY A 204 12.65 20.17 -56.95
C GLY A 204 13.70 19.45 -56.11
N LEU A 205 14.28 18.36 -56.65
CA LEU A 205 15.53 17.75 -56.18
C LEU A 205 16.54 17.71 -57.32
#